data_AF-A0A3B6NW61-F1
#
_entry.id   AF-A0A3B6NW61-F1
#
_cell.length_a   1.000
_cell.length_b   1.000
_cell.length_c   1.000
_cell.angle_alpha   90.00
_cell.angle_beta   90.00
_cell.angle_gamma   90.00
#
_symmetry.space_group_name_H-M   'P 1'
#
loop_
_entity.id
_entity.type
_entity.pdbx_description
1 polymer ?
#
loop_
_entity_poly.entity_id
_entity_poly.type
_entity_poly.pdbx_seq_one_letter_code
_entity_poly.pdbx_strand_id
1 'polypeptide(L)'
;MDLKWSPMFSKLKTLLLNKWCVAGDFTGLVYFLQHSPILETLTLQLNIPTHKKQRVNEADERYAPKKQSLLPKHLKIVKIICGMMKDDARVYRVLKLLCAHGMPSEKIDIQ
;
A
#
# COMPACT_ATOMS: atom_id res chain seq x y z
N MET A 1 -20.10 6.50 21.06
CA MET A 1 -20.10 5.88 19.71
C MET A 1 -18.96 4.87 19.67
N ASP A 2 -19.19 3.66 20.17
CA ASP A 2 -18.22 2.57 20.11
C ASP A 2 -18.27 1.90 18.74
N LEU A 3 -17.51 2.44 17.79
CA LEU A 3 -17.30 1.81 16.49
C LEU A 3 -15.95 1.09 16.46
N LYS A 4 -15.72 0.14 17.39
CA LYS A 4 -14.64 -0.84 17.24
C LYS A 4 -15.06 -1.97 16.31
N TRP A 5 -15.59 -1.62 15.13
CA TRP A 5 -15.80 -2.61 14.08
C TRP A 5 -14.57 -2.60 13.17
N SER A 6 -13.60 -3.44 13.54
CA SER A 6 -12.40 -3.67 12.74
C SER A 6 -12.50 -5.07 12.11
N PRO A 7 -13.19 -5.22 10.98
CA PRO A 7 -13.32 -6.51 10.32
C PRO A 7 -11.94 -7.08 9.98
N MET A 8 -11.68 -8.31 10.43
CA MET A 8 -10.50 -9.06 10.08
C MET A 8 -10.78 -9.87 8.82
N PHE A 9 -9.97 -9.67 7.78
CA PHE A 9 -10.00 -10.41 6.53
C PHE A 9 -9.21 -11.72 6.65
N SER A 10 -9.67 -12.62 7.52
CA SER A 10 -8.96 -13.85 7.90
C SER A 10 -8.72 -14.83 6.75
N LYS A 11 -9.44 -14.70 5.63
CA LYS A 11 -9.35 -15.57 4.45
C LYS A 11 -8.80 -14.86 3.19
N LEU A 12 -8.43 -13.58 3.29
CA LEU A 12 -8.01 -12.80 2.14
C LEU A 12 -6.56 -13.09 1.77
N LYS A 13 -6.37 -13.73 0.61
CA LYS A 13 -5.04 -14.08 0.07
C LYS A 13 -4.53 -13.12 -0.99
N THR A 14 -5.44 -12.46 -1.70
CA THR A 14 -5.11 -11.53 -2.79
C THR A 14 -5.88 -10.25 -2.57
N LEU A 15 -5.19 -9.11 -2.68
CA LEU A 15 -5.79 -7.79 -2.53
C LEU A 15 -5.33 -6.88 -3.66
N LEU A 16 -6.28 -6.19 -4.29
CA LEU A 16 -6.00 -5.12 -5.24
C LEU A 16 -6.49 -3.81 -4.66
N LEU A 17 -5.61 -2.82 -4.59
CA LEU A 17 -5.90 -1.45 -4.19
C LEU A 17 -5.54 -0.49 -5.30
N ASN A 18 -6.26 0.62 -5.39
CA ASN A 18 -5.91 1.67 -6.34
C ASN A 18 -5.25 2.86 -5.62
N LYS A 19 -4.89 3.91 -6.39
CA LYS A 19 -4.23 5.13 -5.90
C LYS A 19 -4.79 5.78 -4.62
N TRP A 20 -6.05 5.56 -4.23
CA TRP A 20 -6.56 6.12 -2.98
C TRP A 20 -5.83 5.56 -1.75
N CYS A 21 -5.31 4.34 -1.81
CA CYS A 21 -4.69 3.69 -0.65
C CYS A 21 -3.31 4.27 -0.28
N VAL A 22 -2.72 5.06 -1.19
CA VAL A 22 -1.43 5.75 -1.00
C VAL A 22 -1.60 7.25 -0.76
N ALA A 23 -2.84 7.73 -0.58
CA ALA A 23 -3.11 9.11 -0.20
C ALA A 23 -2.88 9.32 1.31
N GLY A 24 -2.46 10.52 1.69
CA GLY A 24 -2.16 10.87 3.09
C GLY A 24 -1.08 9.95 3.69
N ASP A 25 -1.36 9.41 4.88
CA ASP A 25 -0.45 8.56 5.68
C ASP A 25 -0.51 7.07 5.33
N PHE A 26 -0.95 6.69 4.13
CA PHE A 26 -1.15 5.29 3.74
C PHE A 26 -2.14 4.52 4.63
N THR A 27 -3.04 5.23 5.33
CA THR A 27 -3.96 4.63 6.31
C THR A 27 -4.76 3.47 5.72
N GLY A 28 -5.23 3.61 4.48
CA GLY A 28 -5.95 2.54 3.78
C GLY A 28 -5.08 1.31 3.54
N LEU A 29 -3.86 1.50 3.02
CA LEU A 29 -2.91 0.41 2.78
C LEU A 29 -2.53 -0.31 4.09
N VAL A 30 -2.16 0.47 5.11
CA VAL A 30 -1.79 -0.06 6.43
C VAL A 30 -2.93 -0.86 7.05
N TYR A 31 -4.16 -0.35 6.97
CA TYR A 31 -5.33 -1.03 7.50
C TYR A 31 -5.47 -2.44 6.91
N PHE A 32 -5.39 -2.60 5.59
CA PHE A 32 -5.51 -3.93 4.98
C PHE A 32 -4.35 -4.85 5.32
N LEU A 33 -3.12 -4.34 5.38
CA LEU A 33 -1.95 -5.13 5.77
C LEU A 33 -2.09 -5.66 7.21
N GLN A 34 -2.62 -4.85 8.13
CA GLN A 34 -2.87 -5.26 9.51
C GLN A 34 -4.05 -6.23 9.65
N HIS A 35 -5.09 -6.07 8.85
CA HIS A 35 -6.33 -6.84 8.97
C HIS A 35 -6.39 -8.08 8.08
N SER A 36 -5.34 -8.39 7.31
CA SER A 36 -5.31 -9.52 6.36
C SER A 36 -4.13 -10.44 6.68
N PRO A 37 -4.20 -11.27 7.74
CA PRO A 37 -3.05 -12.00 8.25
C PRO A 37 -2.46 -13.03 7.28
N ILE A 38 -3.30 -13.57 6.37
CA ILE A 38 -2.89 -14.57 5.37
C ILE A 38 -2.71 -13.98 3.96
N LEU A 39 -2.63 -12.65 3.83
CA LEU A 39 -2.46 -12.00 2.54
C LEU A 39 -1.14 -12.44 1.91
N GLU A 40 -1.23 -13.03 0.72
CA GLU A 40 -0.10 -13.56 -0.03
C GLU A 40 0.34 -12.61 -1.15
N THR A 41 -0.62 -11.96 -1.81
CA THR A 41 -0.39 -11.07 -2.96
C THR A 41 -1.08 -9.73 -2.77
N LEU A 42 -0.32 -8.64 -2.85
CA LEU A 42 -0.84 -7.28 -2.90
C LEU A 42 -0.58 -6.68 -4.28
N THR A 43 -1.60 -6.11 -4.92
CA THR A 43 -1.48 -5.35 -6.16
C THR A 43 -1.88 -3.90 -5.93
N LEU A 44 -0.97 -2.96 -6.20
CA LEU A 44 -1.20 -1.52 -6.10
C LEU A 44 -1.31 -0.92 -7.50
N GLN A 45 -2.53 -0.61 -7.91
CA GLN A 45 -2.82 0.00 -9.19
C GLN A 45 -2.79 1.54 -9.05
N LEU A 46 -1.63 2.13 -9.36
CA LEU A 46 -1.37 3.57 -9.26
C LEU A 46 -1.62 4.32 -10.57
N ASN A 47 -1.88 3.58 -11.66
CA ASN A 47 -2.26 4.14 -12.95
C ASN A 47 -3.56 4.97 -12.87
N ILE A 48 -3.63 6.02 -13.69
CA ILE A 48 -4.84 6.81 -13.87
C ILE A 48 -5.38 6.43 -15.24
N PRO A 49 -6.62 5.89 -15.36
CA PRO A 49 -7.31 5.92 -16.63
C PRO A 49 -7.50 7.40 -16.96
N THR A 50 -6.80 7.87 -17.99
CA THR A 50 -6.96 9.20 -18.62
C THR A 50 -8.43 9.60 -18.60
N HIS A 51 -8.86 10.57 -17.77
CA HIS A 51 -9.21 11.93 -18.20
C HIS A 51 -9.34 12.93 -17.04
N LYS A 52 -8.97 12.57 -15.81
CA LYS A 52 -8.99 13.51 -14.67
C LYS A 52 -7.68 13.48 -13.91
N LYS A 53 -6.87 14.53 -14.09
CA LYS A 53 -5.74 14.86 -13.22
C LYS A 53 -6.30 15.10 -11.82
N GLN A 54 -6.37 14.05 -11.00
CA GLN A 54 -6.66 14.22 -9.59
C GLN A 54 -5.41 14.84 -8.96
N ARG A 55 -5.45 16.15 -8.69
CA ARG A 55 -4.45 16.82 -7.88
C ARG A 55 -4.54 16.21 -6.49
N VAL A 56 -3.63 15.31 -6.16
CA VAL A 56 -3.43 14.88 -4.78
C VAL A 56 -2.63 16.01 -4.15
N ASN A 57 -3.19 16.67 -3.14
CA ASN A 57 -2.44 17.67 -2.38
C ASN A 57 -1.28 16.92 -1.69
N GLU A 58 -0.07 17.15 -2.18
CA GLU A 58 1.16 16.65 -1.57
C GLU A 58 1.43 17.48 -0.31
N ALA A 59 0.77 17.12 0.79
CA ALA A 59 1.34 17.41 2.10
C ALA A 59 2.57 16.51 2.23
N ASP A 60 3.74 17.12 2.35
CA ASP A 60 5.00 16.47 2.66
C ASP A 60 5.03 16.07 4.14
N GLU A 61 4.06 15.24 4.56
CA GLU A 61 4.11 14.61 5.87
C GLU A 61 5.06 13.41 5.77
N ARG A 62 6.23 13.57 6.36
CA ARG A 62 7.23 12.51 6.47
C ARG A 62 6.61 11.39 7.30
N TYR A 63 6.24 10.29 6.65
CA TYR A 63 5.81 9.08 7.35
C TYR A 63 6.88 8.66 8.35
N ALA A 64 6.55 8.73 9.64
CA ALA A 64 7.36 8.22 10.74
C ALA A 64 6.89 6.78 11.04
N PRO A 65 7.70 5.74 10.72
CA PRO A 65 7.30 4.36 10.92
C PRO A 65 7.08 4.09 12.42
N LYS A 66 5.89 3.61 12.80
CA LYS A 66 5.69 3.01 14.13
C LYS A 66 6.40 1.66 14.12
N LYS A 67 7.19 1.35 15.16
CA LYS A 67 8.07 0.16 15.33
C LYS A 67 7.39 -1.23 15.22
N GLN A 68 6.09 -1.30 14.92
CA GLN A 68 5.37 -2.58 14.80
C GLN A 68 5.49 -3.10 13.37
N SER A 69 5.83 -4.38 13.19
CA SER A 69 5.85 -4.98 11.85
C SER A 69 4.43 -5.00 11.29
N LEU A 70 4.16 -4.17 10.28
CA LEU A 70 2.83 -4.06 9.68
C LEU A 70 2.58 -5.11 8.59
N LEU A 71 3.59 -5.89 8.21
CA LEU A 71 3.46 -6.84 7.11
C LEU A 71 2.79 -8.16 7.55
N PRO A 72 1.82 -8.66 6.76
CA PRO A 72 1.35 -10.02 6.88
C PRO A 72 2.53 -11.00 6.77
N LYS A 73 2.60 -11.96 7.69
CA LYS A 73 3.67 -12.98 7.71
C LYS A 73 3.73 -13.81 6.41
N HIS A 74 2.61 -13.90 5.71
CA HIS A 74 2.47 -14.67 4.48
C HIS A 74 2.62 -13.84 3.20
N LEU A 75 2.95 -12.55 3.29
CA LEU A 75 3.08 -11.69 2.11
C LEU A 75 4.28 -12.14 1.28
N LYS A 76 3.99 -12.64 0.08
CA LYS A 76 4.98 -13.19 -0.85
C LYS A 76 5.34 -12.20 -1.93
N ILE A 77 4.37 -11.50 -2.49
CA ILE A 77 4.55 -10.63 -3.65
C ILE A 77 3.77 -9.33 -3.46
N VAL A 78 4.43 -8.21 -3.73
CA VAL A 78 3.81 -6.90 -3.90
C VAL A 78 4.01 -6.43 -5.33
N LYS A 79 2.93 -6.39 -6.11
CA LYS A 79 2.92 -5.85 -7.46
C LYS A 79 2.53 -4.39 -7.41
N ILE A 80 3.34 -3.51 -7.97
CA ILE A 80 3.04 -2.08 -8.11
C ILE A 80 2.88 -1.81 -9.59
N ILE A 81 1.65 -1.54 -10.02
CA ILE A 81 1.33 -1.20 -11.40
C ILE A 81 1.26 0.32 -11.49
N CYS A 82 2.29 0.93 -12.06
CA CYS A 82 2.39 2.36 -12.31
C CYS A 82 2.22 2.65 -13.81
N GLY A 83 1.64 3.79 -14.15
CA GLY A 83 1.48 4.19 -15.56
C GLY A 83 2.83 4.58 -16.20
N MET A 84 2.80 5.26 -17.33
CA MET A 84 3.99 5.65 -18.11
C MET A 84 5.06 6.49 -17.39
N MET A 85 4.84 6.93 -16.15
CA MET A 85 5.83 7.71 -15.39
C MET A 85 6.53 6.83 -14.36
N LYS A 86 7.77 6.45 -14.67
CA LYS A 86 8.66 5.68 -13.78
C LYS A 86 9.06 6.45 -12.52
N ASP A 87 9.01 7.78 -12.56
CA ASP A 87 9.34 8.69 -11.44
C ASP A 87 8.09 9.18 -10.69
N ASP A 88 7.12 8.32 -10.45
CA ASP A 88 5.97 8.67 -9.64
C ASP A 88 6.37 8.73 -8.15
N ALA A 89 6.30 9.92 -7.54
CA ALA A 89 6.60 10.12 -6.12
C ALA A 89 5.81 9.16 -5.20
N ARG A 90 4.65 8.68 -5.64
CA ARG A 90 3.82 7.71 -4.91
C ARG A 90 4.47 6.33 -4.87
N VAL A 91 5.14 5.90 -5.94
CA VAL A 91 5.88 4.64 -6.00
C VAL A 91 7.03 4.68 -4.98
N TYR A 92 7.83 5.75 -5.00
CA TYR A 92 8.92 5.93 -4.02
C TYR A 92 8.41 5.90 -2.57
N ARG A 93 7.29 6.59 -2.32
CA ARG A 93 6.59 6.64 -1.03
C ARG A 93 6.16 5.24 -0.55
N VAL A 94 5.57 4.43 -1.43
CA VAL A 94 5.19 3.03 -1.14
C VAL A 94 6.42 2.16 -0.86
N LEU A 95 7.47 2.28 -1.69
CA LEU A 95 8.70 1.52 -1.51
C LEU A 95 9.32 1.80 -0.13
N LYS A 96 9.41 3.09 0.24
CA LYS A 96 9.92 3.51 1.55
C LYS A 96 9.12 2.91 2.70
N LEU A 97 7.78 2.88 2.59
CA LEU A 97 6.91 2.25 3.57
C LEU A 97 7.20 0.74 3.67
N LEU A 98 7.18 0.02 2.55
CA LEU A 98 7.37 -1.43 2.52
C LEU A 98 8.75 -1.84 3.07
N CYS A 99 9.81 -1.14 2.65
CA CYS A 99 11.17 -1.35 3.15
C CYS A 99 11.26 -1.08 4.66
N ALA A 100 10.61 -0.02 5.16
CA ALA A 100 10.59 0.27 6.60
C ALA A 100 9.91 -0.83 7.42
N HIS A 101 9.03 -1.62 6.81
CA HIS A 101 8.39 -2.77 7.46
C HIS A 101 9.10 -4.11 7.21
N GLY A 102 10.30 -4.09 6.62
CA GLY A 102 11.11 -5.29 6.42
C GLY A 102 10.76 -6.10 5.17
N MET A 103 10.10 -5.47 4.19
CA MET A 103 9.80 -6.11 2.92
C MET A 103 11.06 -6.11 2.02
N PRO A 104 11.60 -7.27 1.62
CA PRO A 104 12.79 -7.36 0.77
C PRO A 104 12.49 -7.01 -0.69
N SER A 105 13.36 -6.23 -1.35
CA SER A 105 13.13 -5.68 -2.70
C SER A 105 12.80 -6.72 -3.77
N GLU A 106 13.30 -7.95 -3.63
CA GLU A 106 13.09 -9.08 -4.54
C GLU A 106 11.62 -9.53 -4.61
N LYS A 107 10.81 -9.16 -3.62
CA LYS A 107 9.38 -9.46 -3.55
C LYS A 107 8.50 -8.31 -4.08
N ILE A 108 9.10 -7.17 -4.45
CA ILE A 108 8.40 -6.08 -5.13
C ILE A 108 8.62 -6.24 -6.64
N ASP A 109 7.51 -6.31 -7.36
CA ASP A 109 7.49 -6.25 -8.82
C ASP A 109 6.85 -4.93 -9.24
N ILE A 110 7.59 -4.08 -9.95
CA ILE A 110 7.10 -2.79 -10.45
C ILE A 110 6.86 -2.92 -11.95
N GLN A 111 5.62 -2.70 -12.39
CA GLN A 111 5.15 -2.81 -13.76
C GLN A 111 4.65 -1.48 -14.30
#